data_AF-A0A5G2QUK5-F1
#
_entry.id   AF-A0A5G2QUK5-F1
#
_cell.length_a   1.000
_cell.length_b   1.000
_cell.length_c   1.000
_cell.angle_alpha   90.00
_cell.angle_beta   90.00
_cell.angle_gamma   90.00
#
_symmetry.space_group_name_H-M   'P 1'
#
loop_
_entity.id
_entity.type
_entity.pdbx_description
1 polymer ?
#
loop_
_entity_poly.entity_id
_entity_poly.type
_entity_poly.pdbx_seq_one_letter_code
_entity_poly.pdbx_strand_id
1 'polypeptide(L)'
;MRGGPPGGCGQGLTAAGGREAAGWGAPWGLASAGPGAGSEPRLRSAHRLGRTKGAVQAALADDFNTPRAVDAVVELIHHGNRELKAAAEEPRGPRSPAVLGALVSFVEQFFETVGISLAERQRAAGAGSPAALHSVVEELVRFRQTVRRFALAAGEAAGEARRRQLQERRALLEACDALRRDLSAHGVRIKDRSDVSTWELLDPRTEDPKAGR
;
A
#
# COMPACT_ATOMS: atom_id res chain seq x y z
N MET A 1 -58.71 40.03 20.15
CA MET A 1 -57.92 39.55 18.99
C MET A 1 -58.08 38.02 18.98
N ARG A 2 -59.04 37.41 18.26
CA ARG A 2 -59.10 37.03 16.83
C ARG A 2 -57.87 36.26 16.28
N GLY A 3 -58.14 35.06 15.75
CA GLY A 3 -57.26 34.14 14.99
C GLY A 3 -56.81 32.94 15.84
N GLY A 4 -57.08 31.65 15.58
CA GLY A 4 -57.34 30.89 14.35
C GLY A 4 -56.33 29.71 14.30
N PRO A 5 -56.73 28.42 14.17
CA PRO A 5 -55.85 27.23 14.05
C PRO A 5 -55.62 26.88 12.55
N PRO A 6 -55.21 25.66 12.06
CA PRO A 6 -54.52 24.46 12.62
C PRO A 6 -53.35 23.93 11.71
N GLY A 7 -52.79 22.75 12.05
CA GLY A 7 -52.11 21.82 11.10
C GLY A 7 -50.57 21.84 11.18
N GLY A 8 -49.83 20.74 11.13
CA GLY A 8 -50.12 19.33 10.88
C GLY A 8 -48.81 18.54 10.76
N CYS A 9 -48.93 17.27 10.39
CA CYS A 9 -47.85 16.33 10.00
C CYS A 9 -47.07 15.66 11.14
N GLY A 10 -47.70 14.60 11.67
CA GLY A 10 -46.95 13.45 12.12
C GLY A 10 -46.34 12.70 10.94
N GLN A 11 -45.05 12.36 11.05
CA GLN A 11 -44.41 11.27 10.32
C GLN A 11 -43.32 10.70 11.22
N GLY A 12 -43.51 9.47 11.67
CA GLY A 12 -42.53 8.68 12.39
C GLY A 12 -42.81 7.22 12.10
N LEU A 13 -42.51 6.81 10.86
CA LEU A 13 -42.58 5.42 10.43
C LEU A 13 -41.70 4.57 11.34
N THR A 14 -42.35 3.71 12.12
CA THR A 14 -41.75 2.49 12.66
C THR A 14 -42.06 1.35 11.70
N ALA A 15 -41.03 0.79 11.05
CA ALA A 15 -41.11 -0.51 10.41
C ALA A 15 -39.73 -1.16 10.33
N ALA A 16 -39.58 -2.17 11.19
CA ALA A 16 -38.87 -3.43 11.00
C ALA A 16 -37.61 -3.43 10.10
N GLY A 17 -36.46 -3.61 10.77
CA GLY A 17 -35.27 -4.15 10.13
C GLY A 17 -35.52 -5.57 9.62
N GLY A 18 -35.53 -5.72 8.30
CA GLY A 18 -35.20 -6.96 7.61
C GLY A 18 -33.79 -6.82 7.04
N ARG A 19 -32.81 -7.48 7.67
CA ARG A 19 -31.52 -7.71 7.04
C ARG A 19 -31.73 -8.79 5.97
N GLU A 20 -31.95 -8.37 4.74
CA GLU A 20 -31.81 -9.27 3.59
C GLU A 20 -30.34 -9.69 3.49
N ALA A 21 -30.12 -10.98 3.72
CA ALA A 21 -28.93 -11.70 3.28
C ALA A 21 -28.96 -11.78 1.74
N ALA A 22 -28.46 -10.74 1.07
CA ALA A 22 -27.96 -10.86 -0.29
C ALA A 22 -26.53 -11.43 -0.17
N GLY A 23 -26.31 -12.74 -0.30
CA GLY A 23 -26.59 -13.48 -1.52
C GLY A 23 -25.38 -13.27 -2.42
N TRP A 24 -24.51 -14.27 -2.49
CA TRP A 24 -23.34 -14.29 -3.39
C TRP A 24 -23.83 -14.32 -4.84
N GLY A 25 -24.33 -13.19 -5.33
CA GLY A 25 -24.74 -12.93 -6.70
C GLY A 25 -23.67 -12.06 -7.37
N ALA A 26 -23.10 -12.58 -8.45
CA ALA A 26 -21.93 -12.04 -9.13
C ALA A 26 -22.06 -10.56 -9.57
N PRO A 27 -21.01 -9.73 -9.39
CA PRO A 27 -20.92 -8.42 -10.06
C PRO A 27 -19.84 -8.37 -11.16
N TRP A 28 -19.36 -9.50 -11.70
CA TRP A 28 -18.32 -9.49 -12.74
C TRP A 28 -18.90 -9.82 -14.13
N GLY A 29 -19.47 -8.82 -14.80
CA GLY A 29 -19.74 -8.91 -16.23
C GLY A 29 -18.43 -8.83 -17.03
N LEU A 30 -18.01 -9.93 -17.64
CA LEU A 30 -16.97 -9.95 -18.67
C LEU A 30 -17.53 -9.33 -19.96
N ALA A 31 -17.21 -8.06 -20.23
CA ALA A 31 -17.33 -7.51 -21.57
C ALA A 31 -16.14 -7.99 -22.42
N SER A 32 -16.40 -8.87 -23.39
CA SER A 32 -15.43 -9.28 -24.40
C SER A 32 -15.20 -8.17 -25.41
N ALA A 33 -13.97 -7.64 -25.49
CA ALA A 33 -13.53 -6.74 -26.56
C ALA A 33 -12.45 -7.45 -27.41
N GLY A 34 -12.59 -7.36 -28.74
CA GLY A 34 -11.81 -8.07 -29.76
C GLY A 34 -10.32 -7.70 -29.87
N PRO A 35 -9.59 -8.36 -30.78
CA PRO A 35 -8.14 -8.45 -30.72
C PRO A 35 -7.46 -7.22 -31.37
N GLY A 36 -6.78 -6.43 -30.55
CA GLY A 36 -5.84 -5.39 -30.98
C GLY A 36 -4.45 -5.67 -30.42
N ALA A 37 -3.48 -5.81 -31.30
CA ALA A 37 -2.08 -6.10 -30.99
C ALA A 37 -1.47 -5.04 -30.05
N GLY A 38 -0.94 -5.50 -28.91
CA GLY A 38 -0.41 -4.67 -27.81
C GLY A 38 -0.82 -5.14 -26.40
N SER A 39 -1.53 -6.25 -26.28
CA SER A 39 -2.31 -6.65 -25.09
C SER A 39 -1.61 -7.59 -24.09
N GLU A 40 -0.42 -8.12 -24.40
CA GLU A 40 0.12 -9.25 -23.65
C GLU A 40 0.45 -8.98 -22.16
N PRO A 41 0.99 -7.81 -21.74
CA PRO A 41 1.22 -7.56 -20.31
C PRO A 41 -0.09 -7.35 -19.55
N ARG A 42 -1.08 -6.69 -20.16
CA ARG A 42 -2.36 -6.36 -19.52
C ARG A 42 -3.24 -7.59 -19.31
N LEU A 43 -3.23 -8.50 -20.28
CA LEU A 43 -4.01 -9.75 -20.20
C LEU A 43 -3.40 -10.73 -19.19
N ARG A 44 -2.07 -10.73 -19.01
CA ARG A 44 -1.40 -11.63 -18.07
C ARG A 44 -1.82 -11.39 -16.62
N SER A 45 -1.79 -10.15 -16.14
CA SER A 45 -2.15 -9.83 -14.75
C SER A 45 -3.66 -10.02 -14.48
N ALA A 46 -4.52 -9.66 -15.44
CA ALA A 46 -5.96 -9.88 -15.33
C ALA A 46 -6.33 -11.38 -15.32
N HIS A 47 -5.71 -12.18 -16.19
CA HIS A 47 -5.88 -13.62 -16.22
C HIS A 47 -5.38 -14.29 -14.93
N ARG A 48 -4.25 -13.84 -14.38
CA ARG A 48 -3.75 -14.33 -13.08
C ARG A 48 -4.72 -14.01 -11.94
N LEU A 49 -5.26 -12.80 -11.89
CA LEU A 49 -6.27 -12.43 -10.90
C LEU A 49 -7.51 -13.34 -10.96
N GLY A 50 -7.99 -13.63 -12.18
CA GLY A 50 -9.11 -14.57 -12.38
C GLY A 50 -8.80 -15.99 -11.90
N ARG A 51 -7.59 -16.50 -12.18
CA ARG A 51 -7.15 -17.81 -11.70
C ARG A 51 -7.02 -17.87 -10.18
N THR A 52 -6.44 -16.84 -9.55
CA THR A 52 -6.32 -16.79 -8.10
C THR A 52 -7.68 -16.73 -7.42
N LYS A 53 -8.64 -15.97 -7.97
CA LYS A 53 -10.03 -15.97 -7.47
C LYS A 53 -10.64 -17.37 -7.44
N GLY A 54 -10.49 -18.13 -8.52
CA GLY A 54 -10.97 -19.52 -8.58
C GLY A 54 -10.24 -20.45 -7.61
N ALA A 55 -8.91 -20.29 -7.46
CA ALA A 55 -8.12 -21.08 -6.51
C ALA A 55 -8.50 -20.80 -5.05
N VAL A 56 -8.72 -19.54 -4.69
CA VAL A 56 -9.21 -19.13 -3.36
C VAL A 56 -10.59 -19.70 -3.10
N GLN A 57 -11.53 -19.59 -4.06
CA GLN A 57 -12.86 -20.15 -3.91
C GLN A 57 -12.84 -21.68 -3.73
N ALA A 58 -12.01 -22.38 -4.50
CA ALA A 58 -11.83 -23.82 -4.37
C ALA A 58 -11.24 -24.22 -3.02
N ALA A 59 -10.24 -23.47 -2.53
CA ALA A 59 -9.63 -23.72 -1.22
C ALA A 59 -10.61 -23.46 -0.07
N LEU A 60 -11.43 -22.41 -0.16
CA LEU A 60 -12.43 -22.12 0.87
C LEU A 60 -13.60 -23.11 0.85
N ALA A 61 -13.94 -23.67 -0.31
CA ALA A 61 -14.93 -24.74 -0.43
C ALA A 61 -14.41 -26.11 0.08
N ASP A 62 -13.10 -26.28 0.18
CA ASP A 62 -12.41 -27.46 0.69
C ASP A 62 -12.09 -27.26 2.19
N ASP A 63 -13.04 -27.60 3.06
CA ASP A 63 -12.91 -27.53 4.54
C ASP A 63 -12.37 -26.19 5.07
N PHE A 64 -12.79 -25.07 4.46
CA PHE A 64 -12.29 -23.73 4.80
C PHE A 64 -10.75 -23.68 4.88
N ASN A 65 -10.06 -24.27 3.92
CA ASN A 65 -8.59 -24.32 3.89
C ASN A 65 -7.98 -22.93 3.67
N THR A 66 -7.96 -22.15 4.75
CA THR A 66 -7.42 -20.79 4.79
C THR A 66 -5.92 -20.74 4.52
N PRO A 67 -5.07 -21.69 4.96
CA PRO A 67 -3.65 -21.68 4.59
C PRO A 67 -3.46 -21.69 3.07
N ARG A 68 -4.14 -22.61 2.37
CA ARG A 68 -4.05 -22.71 0.90
C ARG A 68 -4.63 -21.49 0.19
N ALA A 69 -5.70 -20.91 0.73
CA ALA A 69 -6.28 -19.68 0.20
C ALA A 69 -5.33 -18.48 0.36
N VAL A 70 -4.69 -18.34 1.52
CA VAL A 70 -3.69 -17.30 1.80
C VAL A 70 -2.47 -17.46 0.90
N ASP A 71 -1.96 -18.69 0.73
CA ASP A 71 -0.81 -18.96 -0.14
C ASP A 71 -1.07 -18.48 -1.58
N ALA A 72 -2.26 -18.78 -2.13
CA ALA A 72 -2.65 -18.35 -3.47
C ALA A 72 -2.70 -16.81 -3.61
N VAL A 73 -3.11 -16.11 -2.56
CA VAL A 73 -3.12 -14.63 -2.51
C VAL A 73 -1.71 -14.07 -2.39
N VAL A 74 -0.85 -14.69 -1.59
CA VAL A 74 0.57 -14.29 -1.44
C VAL A 74 1.33 -14.49 -2.76
N GLU A 75 1.08 -15.57 -3.49
CA GLU A 75 1.63 -15.77 -4.84
C GLU A 75 1.20 -14.67 -5.81
N LEU A 76 -0.08 -14.29 -5.79
CA LEU A 76 -0.60 -13.19 -6.61
C LEU A 76 0.11 -11.86 -6.29
N ILE A 77 0.33 -11.57 -5.01
CA ILE A 77 1.07 -10.39 -4.54
C ILE A 77 2.53 -10.44 -5.03
N HIS A 78 3.20 -11.59 -4.93
CA HIS A 78 4.57 -11.75 -5.41
C HIS A 78 4.69 -11.49 -6.92
N HIS A 79 3.73 -12.00 -7.70
CA HIS A 79 3.69 -11.74 -9.14
C HIS A 79 3.45 -10.26 -9.43
N GLY A 80 2.48 -9.63 -8.77
CA GLY A 80 2.23 -8.19 -8.91
C GLY A 80 3.47 -7.35 -8.58
N ASN A 81 4.14 -7.65 -7.46
CA ASN A 81 5.37 -6.97 -7.06
C ASN A 81 6.52 -7.18 -8.04
N ARG A 82 6.64 -8.37 -8.65
CA ARG A 82 7.64 -8.65 -9.68
C ARG A 82 7.37 -7.83 -10.95
N GLU A 83 6.11 -7.75 -11.38
CA GLU A 83 5.70 -6.93 -12.51
C GLU A 83 5.94 -5.43 -12.24
N LEU A 84 5.70 -4.96 -11.01
CA LEU A 84 5.98 -3.60 -10.59
C LEU A 84 7.48 -3.27 -10.62
N LYS A 85 8.34 -4.19 -10.13
CA LYS A 85 9.80 -4.05 -10.14
C LYS A 85 10.37 -4.06 -11.54
N ALA A 86 9.95 -5.01 -12.39
CA ALA A 86 10.45 -5.12 -13.77
C ALA A 86 10.14 -3.86 -14.60
N ALA A 87 9.01 -3.21 -14.35
CA ALA A 87 8.65 -1.97 -15.02
C ALA A 87 9.16 -0.69 -14.31
N ALA A 88 9.87 -0.81 -13.19
CA ALA A 88 10.67 0.29 -12.64
C ALA A 88 12.05 0.38 -13.33
N GLU A 89 12.57 -0.76 -13.81
CA GLU A 89 13.84 -0.84 -14.54
C GLU A 89 13.69 -0.49 -16.04
N GLU A 90 12.50 -0.65 -16.63
CA GLU A 90 12.21 -0.37 -18.03
C GLU A 90 10.92 0.48 -18.17
N PRO A 91 10.94 1.68 -18.79
CA PRO A 91 9.76 2.57 -18.93
C PRO A 91 8.69 2.06 -19.92
N ARG A 92 8.48 0.75 -20.01
CA ARG A 92 7.67 0.12 -21.05
C ARG A 92 6.18 0.14 -20.72
N GLY A 93 5.53 1.23 -21.13
CA GLY A 93 4.13 1.30 -21.52
C GLY A 93 3.10 1.52 -20.39
N PRO A 94 1.90 2.03 -20.72
CA PRO A 94 0.88 2.33 -19.73
C PRO A 94 0.33 1.04 -19.13
N ARG A 95 0.65 0.80 -17.86
CA ARG A 95 -0.09 -0.14 -17.00
C ARG A 95 -1.57 0.25 -17.06
N SER A 96 -2.48 -0.71 -17.03
CA SER A 96 -3.88 -0.40 -16.73
C SER A 96 -3.97 -0.18 -15.22
N PRO A 97 -4.11 1.05 -14.71
CA PRO A 97 -4.24 1.29 -13.28
C PRO A 97 -5.43 0.53 -12.70
N ALA A 98 -6.45 0.26 -13.54
CA ALA A 98 -7.61 -0.54 -13.20
C ALA A 98 -7.26 -2.00 -12.83
N VAL A 99 -6.30 -2.64 -13.50
CA VAL A 99 -5.93 -4.05 -13.19
C VAL A 99 -5.16 -4.12 -11.86
N LEU A 100 -4.28 -3.15 -11.61
CA LEU A 100 -3.58 -3.04 -10.33
C LEU A 100 -4.56 -2.71 -9.20
N GLY A 101 -5.49 -1.79 -9.43
CA GLY A 101 -6.58 -1.48 -8.51
C GLY A 101 -7.43 -2.71 -8.20
N ALA A 102 -7.82 -3.49 -9.22
CA ALA A 102 -8.57 -4.73 -9.02
C ALA A 102 -7.81 -5.79 -8.21
N LEU A 103 -6.48 -5.85 -8.35
CA LEU A 103 -5.63 -6.74 -7.56
C LEU A 103 -5.59 -6.29 -6.10
N VAL A 104 -5.37 -4.99 -5.84
CA VAL A 104 -5.38 -4.41 -4.49
C VAL A 104 -6.73 -4.62 -3.82
N SER A 105 -7.83 -4.27 -4.48
CA SER A 105 -9.18 -4.46 -3.93
C SER A 105 -9.51 -5.91 -3.65
N PHE A 106 -9.05 -6.85 -4.49
CA PHE A 106 -9.23 -8.28 -4.22
C PHE A 106 -8.46 -8.73 -2.97
N VAL A 107 -7.22 -8.27 -2.81
CA VAL A 107 -6.39 -8.59 -1.64
C VAL A 107 -7.03 -8.04 -0.35
N GLU A 108 -7.50 -6.79 -0.38
CA GLU A 108 -8.20 -6.15 0.74
C GLU A 108 -9.47 -6.92 1.11
N GLN A 109 -10.33 -7.23 0.13
CA GLN A 109 -11.56 -7.99 0.35
C GLN A 109 -11.30 -9.40 0.89
N PHE A 110 -10.25 -10.06 0.41
CA PHE A 110 -9.86 -11.37 0.92
C PHE A 110 -9.46 -11.29 2.41
N PHE A 111 -8.59 -10.33 2.76
CA PHE A 111 -8.15 -10.16 4.14
C PHE A 111 -9.30 -9.76 5.07
N GLU A 112 -10.21 -8.89 4.62
CA GLU A 112 -11.45 -8.59 5.36
C GLU A 112 -12.29 -9.85 5.61
N THR A 113 -12.41 -10.73 4.60
CA THR A 113 -13.17 -11.98 4.71
C THR A 113 -12.59 -12.94 5.76
N VAL A 114 -11.27 -12.99 5.90
CA VAL A 114 -10.59 -13.80 6.94
C VAL A 114 -10.43 -13.07 8.27
N GLY A 115 -11.03 -11.88 8.43
CA GLY A 115 -11.03 -11.11 9.68
C GLY A 115 -9.77 -10.25 9.92
N ILE A 116 -8.98 -9.97 8.88
CA ILE A 116 -7.77 -9.14 8.92
C ILE A 116 -8.08 -7.78 8.29
N SER A 117 -8.17 -6.75 9.13
CA SER A 117 -8.35 -5.36 8.72
C SER A 117 -7.01 -4.74 8.28
N LEU A 118 -6.86 -4.44 6.99
CA LEU A 118 -5.69 -3.70 6.48
C LEU A 118 -5.84 -2.18 6.72
N ALA A 119 -7.08 -1.69 6.83
CA ALA A 119 -7.39 -0.28 6.96
C ALA A 119 -7.09 0.30 8.36
N GLU A 120 -7.11 -0.50 9.42
CA GLU A 120 -6.68 -0.04 10.76
C GLU A 120 -5.21 0.32 10.82
N ARG A 121 -4.36 -0.39 10.07
CA ARG A 121 -2.93 -0.05 9.97
C ARG A 121 -2.71 1.31 9.29
N GLN A 122 -3.60 1.69 8.38
CA GLN A 122 -3.56 3.00 7.71
C GLN A 122 -4.19 4.12 8.55
N ARG A 123 -5.22 3.81 9.37
CA ARG A 123 -5.95 4.78 10.21
C ARG A 123 -5.40 4.98 11.62
N ALA A 124 -4.50 4.13 12.11
CA ALA A 124 -3.75 4.37 13.36
C ALA A 124 -2.93 5.68 13.36
N ALA A 125 -2.82 6.34 12.20
CA ALA A 125 -2.29 7.70 12.04
C ALA A 125 -3.29 8.83 12.41
N GLY A 126 -4.46 8.54 12.97
CA GLY A 126 -5.56 9.51 13.09
C GLY A 126 -5.92 10.08 14.47
N ALA A 127 -5.56 9.45 15.59
CA ALA A 127 -5.93 9.99 16.91
C ALA A 127 -4.98 9.49 18.02
N GLY A 128 -4.24 10.42 18.63
CA GLY A 128 -3.33 10.17 19.75
C GLY A 128 -1.85 10.12 19.37
N SER A 129 -0.97 10.24 20.38
CA SER A 129 0.51 10.17 20.37
C SER A 129 1.19 9.49 19.15
N PRO A 130 0.78 8.28 18.70
CA PRO A 130 1.35 7.64 17.50
C PRO A 130 1.17 8.42 16.18
N ALA A 131 0.07 9.13 15.99
CA ALA A 131 -0.17 9.97 14.81
C ALA A 131 0.81 11.15 14.74
N ALA A 132 1.00 11.83 15.87
CA ALA A 132 1.94 12.93 15.98
C ALA A 132 3.39 12.45 15.79
N LEU A 133 3.75 11.30 16.37
CA LEU A 133 5.05 10.66 16.14
C LEU A 133 5.25 10.32 14.65
N HIS A 134 4.22 9.77 13.99
CA HIS A 134 4.25 9.49 12.56
C HIS A 134 4.53 10.75 11.73
N SER A 135 3.82 11.85 12.00
CA SER A 135 4.08 13.13 11.33
C SER A 135 5.48 13.67 11.58
N VAL A 136 5.99 13.57 12.82
CA VAL A 136 7.35 14.01 13.15
C VAL A 136 8.40 13.18 12.40
N VAL A 137 8.24 11.85 12.36
CA VAL A 137 9.15 10.96 11.63
C VAL A 137 9.09 11.25 10.13
N GLU A 138 7.90 11.49 9.57
CA GLU A 138 7.72 11.88 8.17
C GLU A 138 8.47 13.17 7.84
N GLU A 139 8.31 14.23 8.64
CA GLU A 139 9.04 15.49 8.42
C GLU A 139 10.56 15.33 8.61
N LEU A 140 10.99 14.50 9.56
CA LEU A 140 12.41 14.21 9.78
C LEU A 140 13.04 13.46 8.60
N VAL A 141 12.34 12.48 8.04
CA VAL A 141 12.78 11.73 6.85
C VAL A 141 12.83 12.66 5.63
N ARG A 142 11.82 13.54 5.46
CA ARG A 142 11.81 14.55 4.39
C ARG A 142 12.94 15.56 4.53
N PHE A 143 13.23 16.03 5.74
CA PHE A 143 14.36 16.89 6.05
C PHE A 143 15.68 16.21 5.67
N ARG A 144 15.92 14.99 6.18
CA ARG A 144 17.11 14.18 5.86
C ARG A 144 17.27 14.02 4.35
N GLN A 145 16.19 13.70 3.64
CA GLN A 145 16.22 13.53 2.20
C GLN A 145 16.66 14.82 1.48
N THR A 146 16.19 15.97 1.93
CA THR A 146 16.57 17.27 1.38
C THR A 146 18.04 17.58 1.61
N VAL A 147 18.54 17.35 2.83
CA VAL A 147 19.97 17.50 3.16
C VAL A 147 20.84 16.56 2.34
N ARG A 148 20.45 15.28 2.20
CA ARG A 148 21.17 14.29 1.40
C ARG A 148 21.19 14.67 -0.08
N ARG A 149 20.07 15.12 -0.64
CA ARG A 149 20.00 15.59 -2.03
C ARG A 149 20.92 16.78 -2.24
N PHE A 150 20.90 17.75 -1.33
CA PHE A 150 21.83 18.88 -1.37
C PHE A 150 23.29 18.41 -1.30
N ALA A 151 23.61 17.49 -0.39
CA ALA A 151 24.96 16.94 -0.27
C ALA A 151 25.44 16.21 -1.54
N LEU A 152 24.54 15.50 -2.22
CA LEU A 152 24.82 14.75 -3.45
C LEU A 152 24.70 15.60 -4.74
N ALA A 153 24.06 16.76 -4.68
CA ALA A 153 23.92 17.67 -5.80
C ALA A 153 25.30 18.22 -6.18
N ALA A 154 25.92 17.55 -7.13
CA ALA A 154 27.01 18.14 -7.90
C ALA A 154 26.39 19.28 -8.73
N GLY A 155 26.88 20.50 -8.55
CA GLY A 155 26.60 21.54 -9.55
C GLY A 155 27.16 21.11 -10.92
N GLU A 156 27.07 21.97 -11.94
CA GLU A 156 27.66 21.74 -13.27
C GLU A 156 29.21 21.57 -13.27
N ALA A 157 29.82 21.53 -12.09
CA ALA A 157 31.23 21.27 -11.87
C ALA A 157 31.60 19.82 -12.24
N ALA A 158 32.35 19.66 -13.33
CA ALA A 158 32.90 18.37 -13.73
C ALA A 158 34.18 18.00 -12.94
N GLY A 159 34.43 16.71 -12.75
CA GLY A 159 35.72 16.19 -12.32
C GLY A 159 36.11 16.49 -10.87
N GLU A 160 37.22 17.19 -10.66
CA GLU A 160 37.83 17.43 -9.35
C GLU A 160 37.03 18.40 -8.47
N ALA A 161 36.39 19.40 -9.08
CA ALA A 161 35.54 20.35 -8.38
C ALA A 161 34.33 19.65 -7.72
N ARG A 162 33.74 18.65 -8.39
CA ARG A 162 32.73 17.76 -7.79
C ARG A 162 33.29 16.96 -6.62
N ARG A 163 34.49 16.42 -6.73
CA ARG A 163 35.12 15.64 -5.65
C ARG A 163 35.39 16.50 -4.42
N ARG A 164 35.86 17.74 -4.60
CA ARG A 164 36.06 18.70 -3.50
C ARG A 164 34.73 19.08 -2.85
N GLN A 165 33.70 19.40 -3.63
CA GLN A 165 32.36 19.72 -3.11
C GLN A 165 31.75 18.55 -2.30
N LEU A 166 31.94 17.31 -2.76
CA LEU A 166 31.51 16.12 -2.02
C LEU A 166 32.32 15.91 -0.73
N GLN A 167 33.61 16.25 -0.72
CA GLN A 167 34.44 16.21 0.49
C GLN A 167 33.99 17.26 1.51
N GLU A 168 33.71 18.49 1.07
CA GLU A 168 33.20 19.57 1.92
C GLU A 168 31.84 19.21 2.53
N ARG A 169 30.97 18.56 1.76
CA ARG A 169 29.63 18.12 2.20
C ARG A 169 29.61 16.75 2.86
N ARG A 170 30.77 16.11 3.05
CA ARG A 170 30.86 14.75 3.59
C ARG A 170 30.27 14.64 5.00
N ALA A 171 30.50 15.64 5.84
CA ALA A 171 29.93 15.69 7.19
C ALA A 171 28.39 15.64 7.19
N LEU A 172 27.74 16.22 6.17
CA LEU A 172 26.28 16.17 6.04
C LEU A 172 25.78 14.75 5.69
N LEU A 173 26.50 14.03 4.84
CA LEU A 173 26.18 12.64 4.51
C LEU A 173 26.37 11.74 5.73
N GLU A 174 27.45 11.94 6.48
CA GLU A 174 27.74 11.20 7.71
C GLU A 174 26.66 11.45 8.78
N ALA A 175 26.20 12.70 8.93
CA ALA A 175 25.07 13.03 9.80
C ALA A 175 23.76 12.39 9.34
N CYS A 176 23.48 12.35 8.03
CA CYS A 176 22.31 11.66 7.48
C CYS A 176 22.34 10.14 7.72
N ASP A 177 23.53 9.53 7.68
CA ASP A 177 23.71 8.10 7.94
C ASP A 177 23.67 7.79 9.44
N ALA A 178 24.18 8.68 10.30
CA ALA A 178 24.01 8.59 11.75
C ALA A 178 22.54 8.62 12.14
N LEU A 179 21.79 9.62 11.66
CA LEU A 179 20.35 9.73 11.91
C LEU A 179 19.59 8.47 11.48
N ARG A 180 19.96 7.86 10.34
CA ARG A 180 19.35 6.61 9.87
C ARG A 180 19.62 5.45 10.83
N ARG A 181 20.83 5.34 11.38
CA ARG A 181 21.19 4.30 12.35
C ARG A 181 20.44 4.50 13.67
N ASP A 182 20.40 5.72 14.17
CA ASP A 182 19.76 6.07 15.44
C ASP A 182 18.25 5.79 15.37
N LEU A 183 17.59 6.21 14.28
CA LEU A 183 16.19 5.88 14.03
C LEU A 183 15.93 4.37 13.94
N SER A 184 16.86 3.61 13.35
CA SER A 184 16.73 2.15 13.27
C SER A 184 16.79 1.50 14.65
N ALA A 185 17.61 2.02 15.57
CA ALA A 185 17.65 1.57 16.97
C ALA A 185 16.34 1.84 17.74
N HIS A 186 15.53 2.78 17.24
CA HIS A 186 14.19 3.10 17.76
C HIS A 186 13.06 2.46 16.94
N GLY A 187 13.37 1.46 16.11
CA GLY A 187 12.37 0.74 15.31
C GLY A 187 11.89 1.49 14.06
N VAL A 188 12.52 2.58 13.66
CA VAL A 188 12.18 3.31 12.42
C VAL A 188 13.17 2.95 11.32
N ARG A 189 12.73 2.18 10.31
CA ARG A 189 13.56 1.76 9.19
C ARG A 189 13.34 2.63 7.97
N ILE A 190 14.36 3.39 7.56
CA ILE A 190 14.34 4.20 6.34
C ILE A 190 14.83 3.39 5.14
N LYS A 191 14.05 3.43 4.05
CA LYS A 191 14.35 2.88 2.73
C LYS A 191 14.55 4.03 1.74
N ASP A 192 15.81 4.26 1.37
CA ASP A 192 16.15 5.20 0.32
C ASP A 192 15.83 4.57 -1.06
N ARG A 193 15.01 5.25 -1.86
CA ARG A 193 14.89 5.08 -3.31
C ARG A 193 15.60 6.25 -3.98
N SER A 194 15.83 6.18 -5.29
CA SER A 194 16.58 7.17 -6.09
C SER A 194 16.22 8.62 -5.74
N ASP A 195 14.92 8.91 -5.67
CA ASP A 195 14.33 10.24 -5.54
C ASP A 195 13.34 10.36 -4.38
N VAL A 196 12.97 9.25 -3.73
CA VAL A 196 11.99 9.18 -2.63
C VAL A 196 12.59 8.42 -1.44
N SER A 197 12.39 8.90 -0.21
CA SER A 197 12.70 8.14 1.00
C SER A 197 11.40 7.70 1.64
N THR A 198 11.20 6.39 1.81
CA THR A 198 10.07 5.84 2.56
C THR A 198 10.56 5.28 3.89
N TRP A 199 9.69 5.15 4.87
CA TRP A 199 10.04 4.61 6.18
C TRP A 199 8.94 3.68 6.70
N GLU A 200 9.34 2.81 7.62
CA GLU A 200 8.47 1.78 8.22
C GLU A 200 8.74 1.76 9.73
N LEU A 201 7.67 1.72 10.53
CA LEU A 201 7.78 1.41 11.95
C LEU A 201 7.83 -0.12 12.10
N LEU A 202 8.93 -0.63 12.63
CA LEU A 202 9.10 -2.02 12.98
C LEU A 202 8.38 -2.27 14.31
N ASP A 203 7.49 -3.25 14.30
CA ASP A 203 6.89 -3.74 15.55
C ASP A 203 7.95 -4.62 16.24
N PRO A 204 8.28 -4.40 17.53
CA PRO A 204 9.24 -5.26 18.25
C PRO A 204 8.87 -6.74 18.24
N ARG A 205 7.62 -7.10 17.91
CA ARG A 205 7.16 -8.48 17.71
C ARG A 205 7.60 -9.12 16.38
N THR A 206 8.17 -8.34 15.47
CA THR A 206 8.66 -8.80 14.15
C THR A 206 10.18 -8.88 14.05
N GLU A 207 10.88 -8.72 15.17
CA GLU A 207 12.28 -9.10 15.30
C GLU A 207 12.37 -10.64 15.14
N ASP A 208 12.77 -11.12 13.96
CA ASP A 208 13.20 -12.50 13.78
C ASP A 208 14.25 -12.81 14.87
N PRO A 209 14.07 -13.85 15.71
CA PRO A 209 15.12 -14.28 16.61
C PRO A 209 16.24 -14.84 15.74
N LYS A 210 17.22 -14.00 15.42
CA LYS A 210 18.40 -14.41 14.68
C LYS A 210 19.12 -15.45 15.54
N ALA A 211 19.08 -16.68 15.05
CA ALA A 211 19.69 -17.91 15.56
C ALA A 211 20.77 -17.68 16.63
N GLY A 212 20.43 -18.08 17.85
CA GLY A 212 21.40 -18.36 18.90
C GLY A 212 22.25 -19.55 18.48
N ARG A 213 23.55 -19.27 18.47
CA ARG A 213 24.71 -20.13 18.33
C ARG A 213 24.57 -21.58 18.83
#